data_AF-A0A388P5W9-F1
#
_entry.id   AF-A0A388P5W9-F1
#
_cell.length_a   1.000
_cell.length_b   1.000
_cell.length_c   1.000
_cell.angle_alpha   90.00
_cell.angle_beta   90.00
_cell.angle_gamma   90.00
#
_symmetry.space_group_name_H-M   'P 1'
#
loop_
_entity.id
_entity.type
_entity.pdbx_description
1 polymer ?
#
loop_
_entity_poly.entity_id
_entity_poly.type
_entity_poly.pdbx_seq_one_letter_code
_entity_poly.pdbx_strand_id
1 'polypeptide(L)'
;MLAPDAAKNPFQSGSAPTADDLLKAVSSLPNAAQRGLVERFDASIGANTVLHPFGGATQSTPQEAMAAKLPVLGGETDVCTIMAYGFNPVAPSGLRATARVCAVVESLARLTAAGGDPARARLTLQEYFEKLGQDSSRWGKPLVALLGALEAQLEFGTAAIGGKDSMSGSFKDLDVPPTLVSFAIVPGKASHVVSLRRIQAGRLHGRGRRRAPHIRAPA
;
A
#
# COMPACT_ATOMS: atom_id res chain seq x y z
N MET A 1 -8.58 5.14 25.91
CA MET A 1 -8.76 5.49 24.48
C MET A 1 -10.14 5.00 24.08
N LEU A 2 -11.06 5.90 23.73
CA LEU A 2 -12.43 5.54 23.33
C LEU A 2 -12.36 4.74 22.02
N ALA A 3 -13.15 3.67 21.92
CA ALA A 3 -13.30 2.91 20.68
C ALA A 3 -13.67 3.87 19.53
N PRO A 4 -13.16 3.66 18.30
CA PRO A 4 -13.50 4.50 17.17
C PRO A 4 -15.02 4.52 16.99
N ASP A 5 -15.57 5.72 16.79
CA ASP A 5 -16.98 5.94 16.54
C ASP A 5 -17.41 5.14 15.30
N ALA A 6 -18.26 4.13 15.50
CA ALA A 6 -18.73 3.27 14.43
C ALA A 6 -19.46 4.05 13.34
N ALA A 7 -20.06 5.20 13.65
CA ALA A 7 -20.69 6.10 12.69
C ALA A 7 -19.69 6.82 11.76
N LYS A 8 -18.41 6.88 12.14
CA LYS A 8 -17.31 7.46 11.34
C LYS A 8 -16.47 6.40 10.63
N ASN A 9 -16.98 5.17 10.54
CA ASN A 9 -16.29 4.10 9.82
C ASN A 9 -16.25 4.41 8.31
N PRO A 10 -15.07 4.55 7.70
CA PRO A 10 -14.92 4.91 6.28
C PRO A 10 -15.31 3.76 5.34
N PHE A 11 -15.53 2.55 5.87
CA PHE A 11 -15.95 1.37 5.12
C PHE A 11 -17.47 1.15 5.16
N GLN A 12 -18.24 2.14 5.64
CA GLN A 12 -19.69 2.11 5.50
C GLN A 12 -20.10 2.23 4.02
N SER A 13 -21.23 1.61 3.67
CA SER A 13 -21.78 1.69 2.33
C SER A 13 -22.30 3.10 2.06
N GLY A 14 -21.51 3.91 1.36
CA GLY A 14 -21.91 5.24 0.90
C GLY A 14 -22.82 5.19 -0.34
N SER A 15 -23.37 6.35 -0.70
CA SER A 15 -24.02 6.55 -2.00
C SER A 15 -23.03 6.31 -3.14
N ALA A 16 -23.54 5.98 -4.34
CA ALA A 16 -22.70 5.87 -5.52
C ALA A 16 -21.96 7.22 -5.76
N PRO A 17 -20.67 7.18 -6.14
CA PRO A 17 -19.90 8.41 -6.38
C PRO A 17 -20.50 9.17 -7.57
N THR A 18 -20.61 10.50 -7.42
CA THR A 18 -21.02 11.40 -8.49
C THR A 18 -19.85 11.77 -9.41
N ALA A 19 -20.14 12.40 -10.54
CA ALA A 19 -19.09 12.94 -11.42
C ALA A 19 -18.24 14.00 -10.70
N ASP A 20 -18.86 14.83 -9.86
CA ASP A 20 -18.17 15.85 -9.07
C ASP A 20 -17.26 15.23 -8.00
N ASP A 21 -17.70 14.14 -7.36
CA ASP A 21 -16.86 13.39 -6.42
C ASP A 21 -15.61 12.83 -7.10
N LEU A 22 -15.77 12.30 -8.33
CA LEU A 22 -14.66 11.79 -9.13
C LEU A 22 -13.70 12.91 -9.53
N LEU A 23 -14.22 14.05 -10.03
CA LEU A 23 -13.40 15.21 -10.37
C LEU A 23 -12.60 15.68 -9.15
N LYS A 24 -13.26 15.84 -8.01
CA LYS A 24 -12.62 16.24 -6.77
C LYS A 24 -11.53 15.25 -6.34
N ALA A 25 -11.80 13.95 -6.45
CA ALA A 25 -10.84 12.91 -6.11
C ALA A 25 -9.60 12.97 -7.00
N VAL A 26 -9.76 13.03 -8.33
CA VAL A 26 -8.61 13.05 -9.26
C VAL A 26 -7.84 14.38 -9.25
N SER A 27 -8.48 15.48 -8.86
CA SER A 27 -7.82 16.78 -8.67
C SER A 27 -7.12 16.92 -7.32
N SER A 28 -7.28 15.96 -6.39
CA SER A 28 -6.65 16.03 -5.07
C SER A 28 -5.20 15.56 -5.11
N LEU A 29 -4.34 16.19 -4.31
CA LEU A 29 -2.91 15.87 -4.24
C LEU A 29 -2.61 14.37 -3.97
N PRO A 30 -3.33 13.65 -3.08
CA PRO A 30 -3.08 12.23 -2.85
C PRO A 30 -3.30 11.34 -4.08
N ASN A 31 -4.15 11.75 -5.03
CA ASN A 31 -4.50 10.98 -6.22
C ASN A 31 -3.94 11.59 -7.52
N ALA A 32 -3.36 12.78 -7.45
CA ALA A 32 -2.76 13.44 -8.60
C ALA A 32 -1.56 12.63 -9.14
N ALA A 33 -1.30 12.77 -10.44
CA ALA A 33 -0.23 12.04 -11.09
C ALA A 33 1.15 12.40 -10.49
N GLN A 34 1.86 11.41 -9.97
CA GLN A 34 3.21 11.58 -9.38
C GLN A 34 4.33 11.43 -10.42
N ARG A 35 3.98 11.42 -11.72
CA ARG A 35 4.87 11.14 -12.85
C ARG A 35 6.12 12.01 -12.88
N GLY A 36 5.97 13.31 -12.68
CA GLY A 36 7.10 14.25 -12.71
C GLY A 36 8.16 14.00 -11.62
N LEU A 37 7.79 13.37 -10.49
CA LEU A 37 8.77 12.95 -9.47
C LEU A 37 9.41 11.61 -9.85
N VAL A 38 8.59 10.65 -10.29
CA VAL A 38 9.02 9.27 -10.61
C VAL A 38 10.02 9.26 -11.77
N GLU A 39 9.80 10.07 -12.82
CA GLU A 39 10.67 10.13 -14.00
C GLU A 39 12.04 10.78 -13.73
N ARG A 40 12.28 11.30 -12.51
CA ARG A 40 13.61 11.78 -12.10
C ARG A 40 14.55 10.64 -11.69
N PHE A 41 14.03 9.42 -11.55
CA PHE A 41 14.79 8.24 -11.13
C PHE A 41 14.94 7.27 -12.30
N ASP A 42 16.13 6.70 -12.45
CA ASP A 42 16.41 5.65 -13.43
C ASP A 42 15.81 4.32 -12.95
N ALA A 43 14.90 3.77 -13.74
CA ALA A 43 14.26 2.48 -13.48
C ALA A 43 14.83 1.32 -14.31
N SER A 44 15.91 1.54 -15.05
CA SER A 44 16.50 0.60 -16.01
C SER A 44 17.91 0.14 -15.65
N ILE A 45 18.59 0.88 -14.76
CA ILE A 45 19.97 0.57 -14.37
C ILE A 45 20.12 -0.87 -13.86
N GLY A 46 21.14 -1.57 -14.37
CA GLY A 46 21.42 -2.97 -14.04
C GLY A 46 20.60 -4.00 -14.83
N ALA A 47 19.75 -3.59 -15.79
CA ALA A 47 19.04 -4.45 -16.75
C ALA A 47 18.18 -5.58 -16.11
N ASN A 48 17.81 -5.42 -14.84
CA ASN A 48 17.08 -6.43 -14.07
C ASN A 48 15.63 -6.04 -13.76
N THR A 49 15.19 -4.85 -14.15
CA THR A 49 13.83 -4.38 -13.92
C THR A 49 12.80 -5.23 -14.66
N VAL A 50 11.83 -5.75 -13.92
CA VAL A 50 10.68 -6.50 -14.45
C VAL A 50 9.49 -5.56 -14.63
N LEU A 51 9.24 -4.71 -13.63
CA LEU A 51 8.18 -3.69 -13.68
C LEU A 51 8.79 -2.29 -13.79
N HIS A 52 8.65 -1.67 -14.96
CA HIS A 52 8.90 -0.24 -15.10
C HIS A 52 7.83 0.54 -14.31
N PRO A 53 8.15 1.68 -13.66
CA PRO A 53 7.22 2.42 -12.79
C PRO A 53 5.88 2.76 -13.44
N PHE A 54 5.89 2.96 -14.76
CA PHE A 54 4.69 3.08 -15.58
C PHE A 54 4.63 1.98 -16.64
N GLY A 55 3.53 1.22 -16.64
CA GLY A 55 3.23 0.18 -17.59
C GLY A 55 2.26 0.57 -18.71
N GLY A 56 1.95 -0.42 -19.53
CA GLY A 56 1.15 -0.27 -20.74
C GLY A 56 1.99 0.24 -21.93
N ALA A 57 1.41 0.16 -23.12
CA ALA A 57 2.09 0.57 -24.36
C ALA A 57 2.52 2.05 -24.36
N THR A 58 1.81 2.89 -23.60
CA THR A 58 2.08 4.33 -23.49
C THR A 58 2.81 4.73 -22.20
N GLN A 59 3.22 3.76 -21.37
CA GLN A 59 3.86 4.01 -20.07
C GLN A 59 3.12 5.08 -19.26
N SER A 60 1.81 4.89 -19.10
CA SER A 60 0.92 5.86 -18.44
C SER A 60 0.25 5.30 -17.19
N THR A 61 0.30 3.99 -16.98
CA THR A 61 -0.36 3.34 -15.84
C THR A 61 0.66 3.08 -14.74
N PRO A 62 0.54 3.71 -13.55
CA PRO A 62 1.44 3.43 -12.44
C PRO A 62 1.33 1.95 -12.01
N GLN A 63 2.44 1.34 -11.60
CA GLN A 63 2.44 -0.03 -11.05
C GLN A 63 2.17 0.00 -9.53
N GLU A 64 1.56 -1.07 -8.99
CA GLU A 64 1.36 -1.22 -7.54
C GLU A 64 2.62 -1.65 -6.79
N ALA A 65 3.61 -2.21 -7.48
CA ALA A 65 4.82 -2.74 -6.88
C ALA A 65 6.03 -2.55 -7.80
N MET A 66 7.21 -2.55 -7.18
CA MET A 66 8.47 -2.77 -7.86
C MET A 66 8.70 -4.26 -8.02
N ALA A 67 9.25 -4.68 -9.17
CA ALA A 67 9.79 -6.01 -9.33
C ALA A 67 11.10 -5.97 -10.12
N ALA A 68 12.13 -6.67 -9.63
CA ALA A 68 13.44 -6.78 -10.28
C ALA A 68 14.04 -8.16 -10.09
N LYS A 69 14.68 -8.71 -11.13
CA LYS A 69 15.41 -9.98 -11.09
C LYS A 69 16.60 -9.88 -10.14
N LEU A 70 16.96 -11.00 -9.52
CA LEU A 70 18.19 -11.10 -8.74
C LEU A 70 19.40 -11.17 -9.69
N PRO A 71 20.46 -10.40 -9.47
CA PRO A 71 21.66 -10.51 -10.28
C PRO A 71 22.34 -11.87 -10.03
N VAL A 72 22.75 -12.55 -11.10
CA VAL A 72 23.50 -13.81 -11.04
C VAL A 72 24.78 -13.71 -11.88
N LEU A 73 25.83 -14.41 -11.47
CA LEU A 73 27.11 -14.38 -12.18
C LEU A 73 27.00 -15.09 -13.53
N GLY A 74 27.40 -14.40 -14.60
CA GLY A 74 27.55 -14.99 -15.94
C GLY A 74 26.25 -15.40 -16.63
N GLY A 75 25.08 -14.88 -16.22
CA GLY A 75 23.82 -15.26 -16.84
C GLY A 75 22.59 -14.51 -16.34
N GLU A 76 21.43 -15.11 -16.62
CA GLU A 76 20.11 -14.56 -16.34
C GLU A 76 19.32 -15.51 -15.42
N THR A 77 18.36 -14.98 -14.68
CA THR A 77 17.49 -15.76 -13.80
C THR A 77 16.03 -15.33 -13.94
N ASP A 78 15.11 -16.25 -13.71
CA ASP A 78 13.69 -15.92 -13.55
C ASP A 78 13.36 -15.54 -12.10
N VAL A 79 14.30 -15.69 -11.14
CA VAL A 79 14.06 -15.30 -9.75
C VAL A 79 14.08 -13.79 -9.63
N CYS A 80 13.04 -13.23 -9.02
CA CYS A 80 12.91 -11.80 -8.78
C CYS A 80 12.49 -11.49 -7.34
N THR A 81 12.69 -10.25 -6.94
CA THR A 81 12.11 -9.67 -5.73
C THR A 81 10.95 -8.78 -6.14
N ILE A 82 9.81 -8.93 -5.47
CA ILE A 82 8.66 -8.04 -5.58
C ILE A 82 8.58 -7.24 -4.28
N MET A 83 8.45 -5.92 -4.38
CA MET A 83 8.38 -5.01 -3.25
C MET A 83 7.24 -4.03 -3.43
N ALA A 84 6.41 -3.88 -2.41
CA ALA A 84 5.36 -2.88 -2.36
C ALA A 84 5.37 -2.17 -1.01
N TYR A 85 4.73 -1.00 -0.94
CA TYR A 85 4.59 -0.25 0.30
C TYR A 85 3.13 0.15 0.54
N GLY A 86 2.80 0.33 1.82
CA GLY A 86 1.51 0.82 2.27
C GLY A 86 1.70 1.94 3.28
N PHE A 87 0.94 3.02 3.10
CA PHE A 87 0.99 4.22 3.91
C PHE A 87 -0.18 5.13 3.57
N ASN A 88 -0.93 5.56 4.59
CA ASN A 88 -2.02 6.52 4.43
C ASN A 88 -1.77 7.79 5.27
N PRO A 89 -1.41 8.93 4.64
CA PRO A 89 -1.14 10.18 5.34
C PRO A 89 -2.40 10.91 5.83
N VAL A 90 -3.59 10.58 5.31
CA VAL A 90 -4.83 11.37 5.47
C VAL A 90 -5.82 10.71 6.42
N ALA A 91 -5.44 9.62 7.11
CA ALA A 91 -6.38 8.92 7.96
C ALA A 91 -6.96 9.84 9.05
N PRO A 92 -8.30 9.92 9.18
CA PRO A 92 -8.97 10.81 10.14
C PRO A 92 -8.44 10.60 11.56
N SER A 93 -8.41 11.68 12.36
CA SER A 93 -7.85 11.69 13.72
C SER A 93 -8.41 10.61 14.64
N GLY A 94 -9.67 10.18 14.45
CA GLY A 94 -10.32 9.09 15.19
C GLY A 94 -10.02 7.67 14.68
N LEU A 95 -9.37 7.52 13.53
CA LEU A 95 -9.07 6.24 12.85
C LEU A 95 -7.57 5.94 12.81
N ARG A 96 -6.76 6.70 13.55
CA ARG A 96 -5.30 6.60 13.53
C ARG A 96 -4.78 5.21 13.91
N ALA A 97 -5.51 4.41 14.69
CA ALA A 97 -5.17 3.01 14.94
C ALA A 97 -5.40 2.14 13.69
N THR A 98 -6.59 2.26 13.09
CA THR A 98 -6.99 1.55 11.86
C THR A 98 -6.11 1.89 10.66
N ALA A 99 -5.69 3.16 10.54
CA ALA A 99 -4.78 3.65 9.49
C ALA A 99 -3.47 2.86 9.40
N ARG A 100 -3.04 2.26 10.50
CA ARG A 100 -1.73 1.62 10.66
C ARG A 100 -1.82 0.12 10.38
N VAL A 101 -2.92 -0.51 10.77
CA VAL A 101 -3.34 -1.81 10.21
C VAL A 101 -3.46 -1.69 8.69
N CYS A 102 -4.05 -0.60 8.20
CA CYS A 102 -4.16 -0.33 6.76
C CYS A 102 -2.80 -0.27 6.05
N ALA A 103 -1.71 0.17 6.70
CA ALA A 103 -0.39 0.19 6.07
C ALA A 103 0.10 -1.22 5.72
N VAL A 104 -0.02 -2.17 6.67
CA VAL A 104 0.34 -3.59 6.41
C VAL A 104 -0.57 -4.18 5.35
N VAL A 105 -1.89 -4.00 5.49
CA VAL A 105 -2.89 -4.50 4.52
C VAL A 105 -2.64 -3.95 3.12
N GLU A 106 -2.40 -2.65 2.98
CA GLU A 106 -2.16 -1.99 1.69
C GLU A 106 -0.86 -2.51 1.05
N SER A 107 0.23 -2.62 1.82
CA SER A 107 1.50 -3.15 1.31
C SER A 107 1.36 -4.60 0.79
N LEU A 108 0.64 -5.46 1.52
CA LEU A 108 0.40 -6.85 1.12
C LEU A 108 -0.58 -6.94 -0.06
N ALA A 109 -1.62 -6.11 -0.08
CA ALA A 109 -2.59 -6.07 -1.17
C ALA A 109 -1.94 -5.66 -2.49
N ARG A 110 -1.10 -4.62 -2.46
CA ARG A 110 -0.30 -4.17 -3.62
C ARG A 110 0.68 -5.24 -4.09
N LEU A 111 1.41 -5.85 -3.16
CA LEU A 111 2.31 -6.96 -3.45
C LEU A 111 1.57 -8.14 -4.11
N THR A 112 0.38 -8.47 -3.59
CA THR A 112 -0.49 -9.52 -4.16
C THR A 112 -0.98 -9.16 -5.56
N ALA A 113 -1.37 -7.91 -5.78
CA ALA A 113 -1.82 -7.42 -7.09
C ALA A 113 -0.72 -7.51 -8.16
N ALA A 114 0.55 -7.43 -7.75
CA ALA A 114 1.71 -7.63 -8.62
C ALA A 114 2.12 -9.10 -8.81
N GLY A 115 1.38 -10.06 -8.26
CA GLY A 115 1.66 -11.49 -8.37
C GLY A 115 2.53 -12.07 -7.24
N GLY A 116 2.78 -11.30 -6.18
CA GLY A 116 3.46 -11.79 -4.98
C GLY A 116 2.56 -12.63 -4.08
N ASP A 117 3.14 -13.62 -3.40
CA ASP A 117 2.44 -14.40 -2.38
C ASP A 117 2.56 -13.70 -1.01
N PRO A 118 1.47 -13.14 -0.46
CA PRO A 118 1.53 -12.39 0.80
C PRO A 118 1.91 -13.28 2.00
N ALA A 119 1.62 -14.58 1.98
CA ALA A 119 1.97 -15.49 3.07
C ALA A 119 3.48 -15.75 3.16
N ARG A 120 4.20 -15.55 2.05
CA ARG A 120 5.67 -15.67 1.98
C ARG A 120 6.37 -14.33 2.14
N ALA A 121 5.63 -13.24 2.20
CA ALA A 121 6.21 -11.91 2.34
C ALA A 121 6.92 -11.75 3.69
N ARG A 122 7.86 -10.82 3.71
CA ARG A 122 8.48 -10.28 4.92
C ARG A 122 8.34 -8.77 4.92
N LEU A 123 8.14 -8.21 6.11
CA LEU A 123 7.89 -6.79 6.27
C LEU A 123 9.12 -6.06 6.80
N THR A 124 9.25 -4.78 6.45
CA THR A 124 10.01 -3.80 7.23
C THR A 124 9.12 -2.61 7.56
N LEU A 125 9.07 -2.24 8.84
CA LEU A 125 8.17 -1.22 9.35
C LEU A 125 8.96 0.05 9.68
N GLN A 126 8.60 1.16 9.03
CA GLN A 126 9.21 2.46 9.30
C GLN A 126 8.26 3.32 10.12
N GLU A 127 8.73 3.74 11.28
CA GLU A 127 7.97 4.47 12.27
C GLU A 127 8.43 5.92 12.33
N TYR A 128 7.50 6.86 12.19
CA TYR A 128 7.81 8.28 12.34
C TYR A 128 6.76 8.98 13.19
N PHE A 129 7.20 9.49 14.33
CA PHE A 129 6.34 10.09 15.34
C PHE A 129 6.89 11.41 15.84
N GLU A 130 6.01 12.17 16.47
CA GLU A 130 6.41 13.35 17.19
C GLU A 130 7.37 13.05 18.35
N LYS A 131 8.07 14.07 18.83
CA LYS A 131 8.95 13.95 19.99
C LYS A 131 8.13 13.52 21.21
N LEU A 132 8.42 12.34 21.75
CA LEU A 132 7.59 11.71 22.79
C LEU A 132 7.80 12.34 24.18
N GLY A 133 9.05 12.58 24.57
CA GLY A 133 9.39 13.09 25.91
C GLY A 133 8.89 12.17 27.03
N GLN A 134 8.43 12.76 28.13
CA GLN A 134 7.83 12.04 29.27
C GLN A 134 6.30 12.02 29.22
N ASP A 135 5.70 12.43 28.10
CA ASP A 135 4.26 12.54 27.94
C ASP A 135 3.66 11.17 27.57
N SER A 136 2.99 10.54 28.54
CA SER A 136 2.32 9.24 28.35
C SER A 136 1.29 9.22 27.22
N SER A 137 0.66 10.36 26.90
CA SER A 137 -0.32 10.44 25.82
C SER A 137 0.34 10.34 24.44
N ARG A 138 1.56 10.87 24.30
CA ARG A 138 2.37 10.74 23.09
C ARG A 138 2.84 9.31 22.89
N TRP A 139 3.29 8.64 23.96
CA TRP A 139 3.68 7.22 23.94
C TRP A 139 2.57 6.26 23.53
N GLY A 140 1.30 6.61 23.77
CA GLY A 140 0.16 5.79 23.34
C GLY A 140 0.06 5.64 21.81
N LYS A 141 0.54 6.61 21.03
CA LYS A 141 0.44 6.60 19.57
C LYS A 141 1.32 5.53 18.90
N PRO A 142 2.64 5.42 19.16
CA PRO A 142 3.45 4.34 18.63
C PRO A 142 3.02 2.98 19.21
N LEU A 143 2.65 2.89 20.48
CA LEU A 143 2.19 1.63 21.08
C LEU A 143 1.00 1.04 20.32
N VAL A 144 -0.06 1.84 20.11
CA VAL A 144 -1.25 1.39 19.38
C VAL A 144 -0.92 1.08 17.91
N ALA A 145 0.06 1.78 17.33
CA ALA A 145 0.53 1.51 15.98
C ALA A 145 1.14 0.12 15.84
N LEU A 146 2.05 -0.21 16.74
CA LEU A 146 2.77 -1.45 16.75
C LEU A 146 1.85 -2.62 17.10
N LEU A 147 0.89 -2.42 18.00
CA LEU A 147 -0.13 -3.43 18.30
C LEU A 147 -1.01 -3.75 17.08
N GLY A 148 -1.47 -2.73 16.34
CA GLY A 148 -2.23 -2.95 15.11
C GLY A 148 -1.40 -3.60 14.00
N ALA A 149 -0.13 -3.22 13.87
CA ALA A 149 0.78 -3.87 12.92
C ALA A 149 1.06 -5.32 13.29
N LEU A 150 1.19 -5.62 14.60
CA LEU A 150 1.36 -6.98 15.11
C LEU A 150 0.11 -7.83 14.85
N GLU A 151 -1.08 -7.30 15.12
CA GLU A 151 -2.34 -7.97 14.82
C GLU A 151 -2.43 -8.33 13.33
N ALA A 152 -2.14 -7.39 12.43
CA ALA A 152 -2.11 -7.66 11.00
C ALA A 152 -1.07 -8.72 10.62
N GLN A 153 0.14 -8.67 11.19
CA GLN A 153 1.18 -9.68 10.98
C GLN A 153 0.71 -11.09 11.37
N LEU A 154 0.05 -11.21 12.53
CA LEU A 154 -0.50 -12.48 13.01
C LEU A 154 -1.60 -13.00 12.09
N GLU A 155 -2.55 -12.14 11.69
CA GLU A 155 -3.66 -12.50 10.81
C GLU A 155 -3.21 -12.94 9.41
N PHE A 156 -2.20 -12.27 8.84
CA PHE A 156 -1.65 -12.63 7.52
C PHE A 156 -0.55 -13.69 7.57
N GLY A 157 -0.14 -14.15 8.76
CA GLY A 157 0.94 -15.12 8.92
C GLY A 157 2.30 -14.62 8.38
N THR A 158 2.54 -13.31 8.43
CA THR A 158 3.77 -12.67 7.95
C THR A 158 4.50 -11.95 9.08
N ALA A 159 5.83 -11.89 9.00
CA ALA A 159 6.65 -11.27 10.03
C ALA A 159 7.41 -10.06 9.48
N ALA A 160 7.47 -9.00 10.28
CA ALA A 160 8.48 -7.97 10.14
C ALA A 160 9.85 -8.53 10.57
N ILE A 161 10.84 -8.36 9.71
CA ILE A 161 12.23 -8.80 9.95
C ILE A 161 13.20 -7.62 9.98
N GLY A 162 12.67 -6.41 9.87
CA GLY A 162 13.41 -5.17 9.89
C GLY A 162 12.49 -4.01 10.21
N GLY A 163 13.09 -2.87 10.48
CA GLY A 163 12.38 -1.65 10.75
C GLY A 163 13.31 -0.56 11.23
N LYS A 164 12.78 0.65 11.32
CA LYS A 164 13.47 1.78 11.93
C LYS A 164 12.46 2.73 12.54
N ASP A 165 12.79 3.25 13.70
CA ASP A 165 12.07 4.33 14.34
C ASP A 165 12.76 5.69 14.19
N SER A 166 11.95 6.73 14.18
CA SER A 166 12.38 8.11 14.36
C SER A 166 11.33 8.85 15.19
N MET A 167 11.71 9.12 16.44
CA MET A 167 10.83 9.63 17.51
C MET A 167 11.17 11.08 17.88
N SER A 168 11.62 11.86 16.90
CA SER A 168 12.07 13.26 17.07
C SER A 168 11.32 14.25 16.17
N GLY A 169 10.17 13.85 15.61
CA GLY A 169 9.43 14.62 14.61
C GLY A 169 8.63 15.79 15.20
N SER A 170 9.29 16.72 15.89
CA SER A 170 8.66 17.96 16.36
C SER A 170 9.53 19.17 16.06
N PHE A 171 8.91 20.27 15.64
CA PHE A 171 9.55 21.56 15.42
C PHE A 171 8.69 22.68 16.00
N LYS A 172 9.17 23.35 17.05
CA LYS A 172 8.37 24.29 17.85
C LYS A 172 7.08 23.61 18.32
N ASP A 173 5.93 24.22 18.02
CA ASP A 173 4.60 23.70 18.37
C ASP A 173 4.01 22.78 17.29
N LEU A 174 4.80 22.42 16.27
CA LEU A 174 4.38 21.54 15.18
C LEU A 174 4.92 20.12 15.40
N ASP A 175 3.99 19.16 15.40
CA ASP A 175 4.28 17.73 15.45
C ASP A 175 4.07 17.11 14.07
N VAL A 176 4.93 16.16 13.68
CA VAL A 176 4.72 15.38 12.46
C VAL A 176 3.47 14.50 12.60
N PRO A 177 2.79 14.17 11.49
CA PRO A 177 1.71 13.19 11.53
C PRO A 177 2.23 11.82 12.02
N PRO A 178 1.57 11.19 13.01
CA PRO A 178 1.92 9.85 13.44
C PRO A 178 1.87 8.86 12.28
N THR A 179 3.01 8.29 11.92
CA THR A 179 3.20 7.57 10.65
C THR A 179 3.75 6.18 10.91
N LEU A 180 3.14 5.20 10.23
CA LEU A 180 3.68 3.86 10.08
C LEU A 180 3.67 3.53 8.58
N VAL A 181 4.83 3.23 8.02
CA VAL A 181 4.97 2.77 6.65
C VAL A 181 5.33 1.29 6.68
N SER A 182 4.55 0.47 5.99
CA SER A 182 4.86 -0.95 5.80
C SER A 182 5.45 -1.16 4.43
N PHE A 183 6.62 -1.76 4.36
CA PHE A 183 7.17 -2.29 3.11
C PHE A 183 7.07 -3.81 3.16
N ALA A 184 6.43 -4.39 2.15
CA ALA A 184 6.30 -5.83 2.00
C ALA A 184 7.19 -6.31 0.85
N ILE A 185 7.97 -7.35 1.10
CA ILE A 185 8.95 -7.91 0.16
C ILE A 185 8.77 -9.42 0.05
N VAL A 186 8.75 -9.96 -1.16
CA VAL A 186 8.67 -11.41 -1.40
C VAL A 186 9.56 -11.84 -2.57
N PRO A 187 10.27 -12.97 -2.48
CA PRO A 187 10.89 -13.60 -3.64
C PRO A 187 9.82 -14.30 -4.50
N GLY A 188 9.88 -14.06 -5.81
CA GLY A 188 8.96 -14.60 -6.81
C GLY A 188 9.65 -14.99 -8.10
N LYS A 189 8.84 -15.25 -9.13
CA LYS A 189 9.31 -15.50 -10.51
C LYS A 189 8.91 -14.33 -11.40
N ALA A 190 9.85 -13.79 -12.17
CA ALA A 190 9.60 -12.68 -13.08
C ALA A 190 8.50 -13.02 -14.09
N SER A 191 8.50 -14.27 -14.57
CA SER A 191 7.46 -14.84 -15.43
C SER A 191 6.04 -14.84 -14.83
N HIS A 192 5.89 -14.72 -13.51
CA HIS A 192 4.61 -14.70 -12.81
C HIS A 192 4.20 -13.29 -12.36
N VAL A 193 5.05 -12.28 -12.56
CA VAL A 193 4.75 -10.90 -12.16
C VAL A 193 3.62 -10.33 -13.01
N VAL A 194 2.67 -9.68 -12.35
CA VAL A 194 1.51 -9.06 -12.98
C VAL A 194 1.72 -7.56 -13.06
N SER A 195 1.65 -7.02 -14.28
CA SER A 195 1.65 -5.57 -14.51
C SER A 195 0.23 -5.01 -14.57
N LEU A 196 0.06 -3.80 -14.07
CA LEU A 196 -1.13 -2.99 -14.30
C LEU A 196 -1.15 -2.50 -15.76
N ARG A 197 -1.55 -3.38 -16.67
CA ARG A 197 -1.88 -3.03 -18.05
C ARG A 197 -3.38 -3.25 -18.27
N ARG A 198 -3.98 -2.44 -19.14
CA ARG A 198 -5.37 -2.64 -19.56
C ARG A 198 -5.50 -4.03 -20.19
N ILE A 199 -6.22 -4.92 -19.52
CA ILE A 199 -6.65 -6.20 -20.08
C ILE A 199 -7.89 -5.92 -20.95
N GLN A 200 -8.02 -6.61 -22.07
CA GLN A 200 -9.14 -6.48 -23.01
C GLN A 200 -10.50 -6.52 -22.27
N ALA A 201 -11.47 -5.71 -22.71
CA ALA A 201 -12.79 -5.63 -22.10
C ALA A 201 -13.42 -7.04 -22.03
N GLY A 202 -13.86 -7.44 -20.83
CA GLY A 202 -14.42 -8.78 -20.56
C GLY A 202 -13.64 -9.63 -19.53
N ARG A 203 -12.45 -9.20 -19.09
CA ARG A 203 -11.64 -9.92 -18.06
C ARG A 203 -11.48 -9.16 -16.73
N LEU A 204 -12.33 -8.17 -16.44
CA LEU A 204 -12.34 -7.50 -15.14
C LEU A 204 -12.98 -8.40 -14.07
N HIS A 205 -12.16 -8.97 -13.19
CA HIS A 205 -12.64 -9.67 -12.01
C HIS A 205 -12.52 -8.74 -10.79
N GLY A 206 -13.63 -8.14 -10.38
CA GLY A 206 -13.70 -7.47 -9.08
C GLY A 206 -13.99 -8.50 -7.98
N ARG A 207 -13.03 -8.76 -7.08
CA ARG A 207 -13.33 -9.47 -5.83
C ARG A 207 -13.96 -8.50 -4.83
N GLY A 208 -15.28 -8.35 -4.95
CA GLY A 208 -16.12 -7.71 -3.95
C GLY A 208 -17.45 -8.45 -3.89
N ARG A 209 -18.07 -8.53 -2.70
CA ARG A 209 -19.44 -9.06 -2.53
C ARG A 209 -20.45 -8.12 -3.21
N ARG A 210 -20.49 -8.09 -4.54
CA ARG A 210 -21.66 -7.63 -5.29
C ARG A 210 -22.51 -8.86 -5.54
N ARG A 211 -23.63 -8.99 -4.82
CA ARG A 211 -24.71 -9.90 -5.25
C ARG A 211 -25.08 -9.46 -6.67
N ALA A 212 -24.82 -10.31 -7.66
CA ALA A 212 -25.30 -10.07 -9.01
C ALA A 212 -26.84 -10.08 -8.98
N PRO A 213 -27.53 -9.10 -9.58
CA PRO A 213 -28.96 -9.23 -9.79
C PRO A 213 -29.21 -10.38 -10.78
N HIS A 214 -30.10 -11.30 -10.43
CA HIS A 214 -30.58 -12.32 -11.34
C HIS A 214 -31.30 -11.65 -12.51
N ILE A 215 -30.63 -11.55 -13.66
CA ILE A 215 -31.29 -11.24 -14.93
C ILE A 215 -31.87 -12.56 -15.43
N ARG A 216 -33.20 -12.73 -15.32
CA ARG A 216 -33.93 -13.74 -16.07
C ARG A 216 -34.00 -13.29 -17.53
N ALA A 217 -33.54 -14.15 -18.45
CA ALA A 217 -33.79 -13.96 -19.87
C ALA A 217 -35.30 -14.14 -20.14
N PRO A 218 -35.94 -13.30 -20.97
CA PRO A 218 -37.27 -13.58 -21.48
C PRO A 218 -37.22 -14.74 -22.48
N ALA A 219 -38.29 -15.54 -22.48
CA ALA A 219 -38.51 -16.68 -23.36
C ALA A 219 -38.78 -16.26 -24.81
#